data_AF-A0A533XP45-F1
#
_entry.id   AF-A0A533XP45-F1
#
_cell.length_a   1.000
_cell.length_b   1.000
_cell.length_c   1.000
_cell.angle_alpha   90.00
_cell.angle_beta   90.00
_cell.angle_gamma   90.00
#
_symmetry.space_group_name_H-M   'P 1'
#
loop_
_entity.id
_entity.type
_entity.pdbx_description
1 polymer ?
#
loop_
_entity_poly.entity_id
_entity_poly.type
_entity_poly.pdbx_seq_one_letter_code
_entity_poly.pdbx_strand_id
1 'polypeptide(L)'
;MFSSYHPMKEYAMRVPRLIGMILIMVSCFTVLACVKAPRDKKIEFVYLALGASDAAGVGALPLTEGYVYLIKRELDQRVPGVALINLGVPGARIDLIKEQVRIALQVGTKANLVTLWTGANDLVHGDDPKTFQENLSGLRPGWLSP
;
A
#
# COMPACT_ATOMS: atom_id res chain seq x y z
N MET A 1 -51.26 -56.65 -53.87
CA MET A 1 -50.83 -55.54 -54.77
C MET A 1 -50.01 -54.58 -53.91
N PHE A 2 -48.87 -54.12 -54.45
CA PHE A 2 -47.60 -53.70 -53.82
C PHE A 2 -47.55 -52.97 -52.45
N SER A 3 -46.51 -53.36 -51.71
CA SER A 3 -46.10 -52.95 -50.36
C SER A 3 -45.11 -51.78 -50.36
N SER A 4 -45.11 -51.05 -49.24
CA SER A 4 -44.60 -49.70 -48.95
C SER A 4 -43.07 -49.49 -48.87
N TYR A 5 -42.69 -48.25 -49.20
CA TYR A 5 -41.72 -47.32 -48.58
C TYR A 5 -40.44 -47.82 -47.85
N HIS A 6 -39.31 -47.19 -48.20
CA HIS A 6 -38.07 -47.12 -47.41
C HIS A 6 -37.50 -45.68 -47.35
N PRO A 7 -36.72 -45.32 -46.31
CA PRO A 7 -36.63 -43.96 -45.76
C PRO A 7 -35.37 -43.18 -46.19
N MET A 8 -35.38 -41.87 -45.93
CA MET A 8 -34.28 -40.94 -46.18
C MET A 8 -33.68 -40.36 -44.88
N LYS A 9 -32.34 -40.41 -44.83
CA LYS A 9 -31.39 -39.42 -44.27
C LYS A 9 -30.97 -39.50 -42.79
N GLU A 10 -30.08 -40.44 -42.55
CA GLU A 10 -28.69 -40.25 -42.10
C GLU A 10 -28.15 -38.79 -42.13
N TYR A 11 -28.32 -38.00 -41.06
CA TYR A 11 -27.63 -36.69 -40.89
C TYR A 11 -27.64 -36.19 -39.42
N ALA A 12 -27.28 -37.02 -38.44
CA ALA A 12 -27.46 -36.62 -37.02
C ALA A 12 -26.36 -36.99 -36.01
N MET A 13 -25.15 -37.41 -36.43
CA MET A 13 -24.20 -38.01 -35.46
C MET A 13 -22.75 -37.49 -35.44
N ARG A 14 -22.41 -36.33 -36.03
CA ARG A 14 -21.02 -35.80 -35.98
C ARG A 14 -20.80 -34.49 -35.23
N VAL A 15 -21.87 -33.77 -34.85
CA VAL A 15 -21.74 -32.45 -34.19
C VAL A 15 -21.56 -32.49 -32.66
N PRO A 16 -22.10 -33.44 -31.88
CA PRO A 16 -22.07 -33.31 -30.41
C PRO A 16 -20.72 -33.69 -29.77
N ARG A 17 -19.86 -34.45 -30.48
CA ARG A 17 -18.56 -34.89 -29.96
C ARG A 17 -17.47 -33.81 -30.04
N LEU A 18 -17.53 -32.95 -31.06
CA LEU A 18 -16.54 -31.89 -31.26
C LEU A 18 -16.70 -30.74 -30.24
N ILE A 19 -17.95 -30.40 -29.91
CA ILE A 19 -18.30 -29.38 -28.92
C ILE A 19 -17.87 -29.80 -27.51
N GLY A 20 -18.06 -31.09 -27.17
CA GLY A 20 -17.62 -31.64 -25.88
C GLY A 20 -16.09 -31.62 -25.69
N MET A 21 -15.31 -31.91 -26.73
CA MET A 21 -13.84 -31.84 -26.66
C MET A 21 -13.32 -30.41 -26.50
N ILE A 22 -13.97 -29.42 -27.14
CA ILE A 22 -13.59 -28.01 -27.02
C ILE A 22 -13.88 -27.49 -25.60
N LEU A 23 -15.02 -27.87 -25.00
CA LEU A 23 -15.38 -27.50 -23.63
C LEU A 23 -14.40 -28.08 -22.59
N ILE A 24 -13.92 -29.31 -22.77
CA ILE A 24 -12.95 -29.95 -21.87
C ILE A 24 -11.54 -29.33 -22.01
N MET A 25 -11.14 -28.94 -23.23
CA MET A 25 -9.87 -28.23 -23.45
C MET A 25 -9.86 -26.83 -22.84
N VAL A 26 -10.98 -26.09 -22.90
CA VAL A 26 -11.09 -24.77 -22.27
C VAL A 26 -11.09 -24.87 -20.75
N SER A 27 -11.67 -25.92 -20.15
CA SER A 27 -11.63 -26.11 -18.70
C SER A 27 -10.25 -26.52 -18.17
N CYS A 28 -9.38 -27.08 -19.02
CA CYS A 28 -8.02 -27.47 -18.63
C CYS A 28 -7.04 -26.27 -18.67
N PHE A 29 -7.30 -25.29 -19.55
CA PHE A 29 -6.49 -24.07 -19.66
C PHE A 29 -6.71 -23.06 -18.52
N THR A 30 -7.82 -23.14 -17.77
CA THR A 30 -8.12 -22.19 -16.69
C THR A 30 -7.45 -22.54 -15.36
N VAL A 31 -6.88 -23.75 -15.19
CA VAL A 31 -6.31 -24.22 -13.91
C VAL A 31 -4.79 -24.06 -13.83
N LEU A 32 -4.11 -23.66 -14.91
CA LEU A 32 -2.65 -23.43 -14.92
C LEU A 32 -2.21 -22.00 -14.61
N ALA A 33 -3.14 -21.08 -14.33
CA ALA A 33 -2.78 -19.82 -13.70
C ALA A 33 -2.46 -20.10 -12.22
N CYS A 34 -1.25 -20.58 -11.94
CA CYS A 34 -0.70 -20.53 -10.59
C CYS A 34 -0.75 -19.08 -10.12
N VAL A 35 -1.80 -18.74 -9.36
CA VAL A 35 -1.83 -17.55 -8.52
C VAL A 35 -0.71 -17.73 -7.52
N LYS A 36 0.48 -17.21 -7.85
CA LYS A 36 1.56 -17.00 -6.90
C LYS A 36 1.04 -15.92 -5.97
N ALA A 37 0.42 -16.32 -4.87
CA ALA A 37 0.12 -15.41 -3.77
C ALA A 37 1.43 -14.65 -3.47
N PRO A 38 1.39 -13.30 -3.37
CA PRO A 38 2.57 -12.54 -3.00
C PRO A 38 3.13 -13.16 -1.72
N ARG A 39 4.38 -13.63 -1.73
CA ARG A 39 5.05 -13.96 -0.46
C ARG A 39 5.01 -12.69 0.36
N ASP A 40 4.56 -12.80 1.61
CA ASP A 40 4.76 -11.73 2.59
C ASP A 40 6.23 -11.35 2.57
N LYS A 41 6.51 -10.15 2.05
CA LYS A 41 7.87 -9.63 1.99
C LYS A 41 8.24 -9.34 3.44
N LYS A 42 9.17 -10.11 3.98
CA LYS A 42 9.71 -9.87 5.33
C LYS A 42 10.08 -8.40 5.46
N ILE A 43 9.55 -7.74 6.48
CA ILE A 43 9.87 -6.34 6.78
C ILE A 43 11.28 -6.32 7.39
N GLU A 44 12.21 -5.63 6.73
CA GLU A 44 13.60 -5.51 7.17
C GLU A 44 14.00 -4.07 7.48
N PHE A 45 13.20 -3.10 7.03
CA PHE A 45 13.42 -1.69 7.28
C PHE A 45 12.11 -0.95 7.49
N VAL A 46 12.01 -0.19 8.56
CA VAL A 46 10.80 0.58 8.91
C VAL A 46 11.13 2.07 8.80
N TYR A 47 10.48 2.72 7.85
CA TYR A 47 10.52 4.17 7.69
C TYR A 47 9.26 4.77 8.33
N LEU A 48 9.44 5.54 9.39
CA LEU A 48 8.39 6.29 10.08
C LEU A 48 8.43 7.77 9.65
N ALA A 49 7.31 8.28 9.14
CA ALA A 49 7.17 9.70 8.82
C ALA A 49 6.15 10.36 9.75
N LEU A 50 6.59 11.41 10.45
CA LEU A 50 5.79 12.26 11.33
C LEU A 50 5.70 13.65 10.72
N GLY A 51 4.52 14.27 10.77
CA GLY A 51 4.38 15.65 10.31
C GLY A 51 2.98 16.05 9.91
N ALA A 52 2.91 17.05 9.02
CA ALA A 52 1.67 17.69 8.61
C ALA A 52 1.24 17.35 7.17
N SER A 53 0.71 18.33 6.45
CA SER A 53 0.29 18.24 5.05
C SER A 53 1.42 17.80 4.12
N ASP A 54 2.65 18.28 4.37
CA ASP A 54 3.82 17.95 3.58
C ASP A 54 4.13 16.44 3.65
N ALA A 55 4.10 15.88 4.86
CA ALA A 55 4.31 14.45 5.10
C ALA A 55 3.18 13.59 4.52
N ALA A 56 1.94 14.08 4.59
CA ALA A 56 0.79 13.43 3.97
C ALA A 56 0.84 13.45 2.43
N GLY A 57 1.64 14.35 1.83
CA GLY A 57 1.76 14.51 0.38
C GLY A 57 0.75 15.49 -0.23
N VAL A 58 0.12 16.34 0.58
CA VAL A 58 -0.83 17.36 0.09
C VAL A 58 -0.15 18.27 -0.93
N GLY A 59 -0.80 18.49 -2.07
CA GLY A 59 -0.26 19.26 -3.19
C GLY A 59 0.48 18.42 -4.23
N ALA A 60 0.87 17.18 -3.91
CA ALA A 60 1.39 16.24 -4.89
C ALA A 60 0.25 15.54 -5.65
N LEU A 61 0.46 15.32 -6.95
CA LEU A 61 -0.49 14.62 -7.83
C LEU A 61 0.26 13.56 -8.64
N PRO A 62 0.08 12.25 -8.32
CA PRO A 62 -0.68 11.70 -7.18
C PRO A 62 -0.03 12.02 -5.82
N LEU A 63 -0.74 11.77 -4.71
CA LEU A 63 -0.21 11.90 -3.34
C LEU A 63 1.13 11.15 -3.15
N THR A 64 1.32 10.04 -3.88
CA THR A 64 2.56 9.24 -3.87
C THR A 64 3.77 9.93 -4.51
N GLU A 65 3.61 11.13 -5.05
CA GLU A 65 4.74 12.00 -5.45
C GLU A 65 5.12 13.01 -4.34
N GLY A 66 4.49 12.93 -3.16
CA GLY A 66 4.91 13.65 -1.96
C GLY A 66 6.24 13.11 -1.41
N TYR A 67 7.01 13.96 -0.73
CA TYR A 67 8.42 13.66 -0.39
C TYR A 67 8.61 12.37 0.42
N VAL A 68 7.68 12.01 1.31
CA VAL A 68 7.73 10.77 2.10
C VAL A 68 7.69 9.55 1.18
N TYR A 69 6.84 9.57 0.16
CA TYR A 69 6.73 8.48 -0.79
C TYR A 69 7.92 8.44 -1.75
N LEU A 70 8.50 9.60 -2.10
CA LEU A 70 9.74 9.69 -2.87
C LEU A 70 10.91 9.05 -2.11
N ILE A 71 11.06 9.37 -0.83
CA ILE A 71 12.09 8.75 0.03
C ILE A 71 11.85 7.24 0.12
N LYS A 72 10.60 6.80 0.34
CA LYS A 72 10.26 5.37 0.37
C LYS A 72 10.64 4.67 -0.94
N ARG A 73 10.34 5.28 -2.09
CA ARG A 73 10.67 4.76 -3.42
C ARG A 73 12.18 4.61 -3.61
N GLU A 74 12.97 5.56 -3.14
CA GLU A 74 14.43 5.47 -3.17
C GLU A 74 14.97 4.40 -2.20
N LEU A 75 14.38 4.27 -1.02
CA LEU A 75 14.73 3.20 -0.07
C LEU A 75 14.42 1.82 -0.64
N ASP A 76 13.28 1.63 -1.31
CA ASP A 76 12.90 0.36 -1.93
C ASP A 76 13.88 -0.14 -2.99
N GLN A 77 14.59 0.77 -3.65
CA GLN A 77 15.61 0.43 -4.65
C GLN A 77 16.90 -0.12 -4.01
N ARG A 78 17.15 0.21 -2.73
CA ARG A 78 18.44 -0.04 -2.06
C ARG A 78 18.33 -1.01 -0.89
N VAL A 79 17.15 -1.09 -0.28
CA VAL A 79 16.90 -1.85 0.93
C VAL A 79 15.74 -2.81 0.68
N PRO A 80 15.92 -4.12 0.88
CA PRO A 80 14.80 -5.06 0.82
C PRO A 80 13.80 -4.80 1.96
N GLY A 81 12.52 -5.10 1.70
CA GLY A 81 11.52 -5.15 2.78
C GLY A 81 11.23 -3.82 3.50
N VAL A 82 11.27 -2.68 2.80
CA VAL A 82 10.93 -1.39 3.41
C VAL A 82 9.43 -1.29 3.65
N ALA A 83 9.03 -1.08 4.90
CA ALA A 83 7.68 -0.68 5.30
C ALA A 83 7.66 0.82 5.59
N LEU A 84 6.63 1.52 5.10
CA LEU A 84 6.37 2.92 5.41
C LEU A 84 5.22 3.03 6.40
N ILE A 85 5.45 3.71 7.51
CA ILE A 85 4.43 4.15 8.46
C ILE A 85 4.35 5.66 8.35
N ASN A 86 3.36 6.17 7.60
CA ASN A 86 3.15 7.60 7.45
C ASN A 86 2.04 8.06 8.41
N LEU A 87 2.42 8.82 9.43
CA LEU A 87 1.51 9.41 10.42
C LEU A 87 1.25 10.89 10.14
N GLY A 88 1.59 11.40 8.95
CA GLY A 88 1.35 12.79 8.56
C GLY A 88 -0.13 13.16 8.59
N VAL A 89 -0.48 14.24 9.27
CA VAL A 89 -1.86 14.76 9.37
C VAL A 89 -1.91 16.21 8.88
N PRO A 90 -2.62 16.53 7.78
CA PRO A 90 -2.74 17.90 7.31
C PRO A 90 -3.16 18.88 8.41
N GLY A 91 -2.49 20.03 8.49
CA GLY A 91 -2.74 21.03 9.53
C GLY A 91 -2.17 20.71 10.91
N ALA A 92 -1.47 19.58 11.09
CA ALA A 92 -0.88 19.22 12.38
C ALA A 92 0.05 20.31 12.93
N ARG A 93 -0.20 20.65 14.20
CA ARG A 93 0.64 21.48 15.06
C ARG A 93 1.40 20.59 16.05
N ILE A 94 2.29 21.19 16.85
CA ILE A 94 3.20 20.45 17.73
C ILE A 94 2.51 19.53 18.75
N ASP A 95 1.30 19.86 19.19
CA ASP A 95 0.47 19.04 20.07
C ASP A 95 0.01 17.74 19.39
N LEU A 96 -0.45 17.82 18.14
CA LEU A 96 -0.82 16.64 17.36
C LEU A 96 0.42 15.82 16.96
N ILE A 97 1.57 16.45 16.75
CA ILE A 97 2.84 15.72 16.56
C ILE A 97 3.21 14.88 17.79
N LYS A 98 3.00 15.40 19.01
CA LYS A 98 3.19 14.59 20.24
C LYS A 98 2.33 13.33 20.23
N GLU A 99 1.10 13.45 19.74
CA GLU A 99 0.21 12.30 19.60
C GLU A 99 0.72 11.30 18.56
N GLN A 100 1.21 11.77 17.41
CA GLN A 100 1.83 10.90 16.41
C GLN A 100 3.03 10.14 16.98
N VAL A 101 3.86 10.79 17.82
CA VAL A 101 4.98 10.13 18.53
C VAL A 101 4.46 9.07 19.51
N ARG A 102 3.40 9.37 20.26
CA ARG A 102 2.77 8.41 21.18
C ARG A 102 2.25 7.18 20.44
N ILE A 103 1.57 7.37 19.31
CA ILE A 103 1.09 6.29 18.45
C ILE A 103 2.28 5.47 17.92
N ALA A 104 3.35 6.13 17.45
CA ALA A 104 4.54 5.45 16.98
C ALA A 104 5.20 4.58 18.06
N LEU A 105 5.27 5.06 19.31
CA LEU A 105 5.73 4.28 20.47
C LEU A 105 4.85 3.06 20.73
N GLN A 106 3.52 3.20 20.60
CA GLN A 106 2.56 2.12 20.86
C GLN A 106 2.59 1.01 19.80
N VAL A 107 2.89 1.35 18.54
CA VAL A 107 3.06 0.36 17.46
C VAL A 107 4.22 -0.60 17.75
N GLY A 108 5.13 -0.25 18.68
CA GLY A 108 6.13 -1.17 19.22
C GLY A 108 7.19 -1.62 18.22
N THR A 109 7.19 -1.06 17.00
CA THR A 109 8.13 -1.39 15.94
C THR A 109 9.32 -0.43 15.98
N LYS A 110 10.54 -0.96 16.01
CA LYS A 110 11.75 -0.14 15.95
C LYS A 110 11.90 0.47 14.56
N ALA A 111 11.66 1.77 14.44
CA ALA A 111 11.94 2.50 13.20
C ALA A 111 13.45 2.53 12.92
N ASN A 112 13.82 2.31 11.66
CA ASN A 112 15.20 2.44 11.17
C ASN A 112 15.49 3.85 10.66
N LEU A 113 14.45 4.53 10.13
CA LEU A 113 14.49 5.92 9.74
C LEU A 113 13.24 6.62 10.29
N VAL A 114 13.45 7.79 10.89
CA VAL A 114 12.36 8.69 11.29
C VAL A 114 12.57 10.03 10.58
N THR A 115 11.57 10.51 9.86
CA THR A 115 11.52 11.91 9.41
C THR A 115 10.46 12.66 10.17
N LEU A 116 10.79 13.84 10.66
CA LEU A 116 9.87 14.73 11.38
C LEU A 116 9.82 16.08 10.67
N TRP A 117 8.63 16.53 10.30
CA TRP A 117 8.38 17.88 9.79
C TRP A 117 7.27 18.55 10.60
N THR A 118 7.56 19.69 11.24
CA THR A 118 6.60 20.40 12.11
C THR A 118 6.93 21.90 12.20
N GLY A 119 5.99 22.70 12.71
CA GLY A 119 6.18 24.12 13.01
C GLY A 119 5.55 25.10 12.02
N ALA A 120 5.30 24.69 10.77
CA ALA A 120 4.66 25.57 9.79
C ALA A 120 3.24 25.98 10.19
N ASN A 121 2.43 25.03 10.69
CA ASN A 121 1.06 25.31 11.14
C ASN A 121 1.05 26.10 12.44
N ASP A 122 1.96 25.83 13.38
CA ASP A 122 2.13 26.59 14.61
C ASP A 122 2.45 28.06 14.30
N LEU A 123 3.36 28.30 13.34
CA LEU A 123 3.72 29.64 12.87
C LEU A 123 2.52 30.37 12.24
N VAL A 124 1.81 29.72 11.30
CA VAL A 124 0.64 30.32 10.64
C VAL A 124 -0.49 30.61 11.62
N HIS A 125 -0.64 29.77 12.65
CA HIS A 125 -1.61 29.97 13.72
C HIS A 125 -1.20 31.11 14.68
N GLY A 126 0.07 31.52 14.69
CA GLY A 126 0.58 32.55 15.58
C GLY A 126 0.91 32.03 16.98
N ASP A 127 1.28 30.75 17.10
CA ASP A 127 1.70 30.18 18.36
C ASP A 127 3.04 30.79 18.85
N ASP A 128 3.21 30.86 20.17
CA ASP A 128 4.42 31.39 20.79
C ASP A 128 5.66 30.51 20.48
N PRO A 129 6.73 31.08 19.90
CA PRO A 129 7.92 30.31 19.53
C PRO A 129 8.61 29.61 20.70
N LYS A 130 8.56 30.19 21.91
CA LYS A 130 9.16 29.57 23.10
C LYS A 130 8.39 28.32 23.51
N THR A 131 7.07 28.41 23.53
CA THR A 131 6.16 27.27 23.79
C THR A 131 6.35 26.17 22.75
N PHE A 132 6.48 26.53 21.46
CA PHE A 132 6.81 25.58 20.41
C PHE A 132 8.15 24.88 20.67
N GLN A 133 9.21 25.63 20.99
CA GLN A 133 10.54 25.07 21.27
C GLN A 133 10.53 24.13 22.49
N GLU A 134 9.82 24.48 23.55
CA GLU A 134 9.65 23.63 24.74
C GLU A 134 8.94 22.32 24.37
N ASN A 135 7.86 22.42 23.59
CA ASN A 135 7.11 21.26 23.12
C ASN A 135 7.92 20.35 22.19
N LEU A 136 8.69 20.93 21.26
CA LEU A 136 9.58 20.22 20.36
C LEU A 136 10.71 19.52 21.12
N SER A 137 11.30 20.19 22.11
CA SER A 137 12.33 19.61 22.98
C SER A 137 11.79 18.43 23.80
N GLY A 138 10.51 18.50 24.17
CA GLY A 138 9.79 17.41 24.85
C GLY A 138 9.44 16.21 23.95
N LEU A 139 9.60 16.30 22.63
CA LEU A 139 9.33 15.16 21.73
C LEU A 139 10.36 14.04 21.85
N ARG A 140 11.51 14.26 22.50
CA ARG A 140 12.64 13.32 22.57
C ARG A 140 12.19 11.93 23.03
N PRO A 141 12.05 10.95 22.12
CA PRO A 141 11.82 9.58 22.49
C PRO A 141 13.16 8.96 22.89
N GLY A 142 13.15 7.88 23.67
CA GLY A 142 14.36 7.11 24.03
C GLY A 142 15.14 6.50 22.85
N TRP A 143 14.71 6.74 21.59
CA TRP A 143 15.37 6.28 20.36
C TRP A 143 16.17 7.39 19.64
N LEU A 144 16.14 8.64 20.13
CA LEU A 144 17.00 9.73 19.67
C LEU A 144 18.31 9.86 20.48
N SER A 145 18.58 8.89 21.36
CA SER A 145 19.88 8.79 22.04
C SER A 145 20.90 8.13 21.10
N PRO A 146 22.11 8.70 20.93
CA PRO A 146 23.19 8.06 20.18
C PRO A 146 23.62 6.71 20.81
#